data_AF-A0A150L7V0-F1
#
_entry.id   AF-A0A150L7V0-F1
#
_cell.length_a   1.000
_cell.length_b   1.000
_cell.length_c   1.000
_cell.angle_alpha   90.00
_cell.angle_beta   90.00
_cell.angle_gamma   90.00
#
_symmetry.space_group_name_H-M   'P 1'
#
loop_
_entity.id
_entity.type
_entity.pdbx_description
1 polymer ?
#
loop_
_entity_poly.entity_id
_entity_poly.type
_entity_poly.pdbx_seq_one_letter_code
_entity_poly.pdbx_strand_id
1 'polypeptide(L)'
;MKAILNEERAGMKMAKYRMVRTDFWKNPIVIEEMTPEEKYFYFYLLTNPRTTQIGIYQITKKEIAFDLGYSIESREYSFANGAFRETPSIDPLQS
;
A
#
# COMPACT_ATOMS: atom_id res chain seq x y z
N MET A 1 -24.87 -34.19 4.93
CA MET A 1 -24.82 -33.33 3.72
C MET A 1 -24.60 -31.83 3.97
N LYS A 2 -24.32 -31.34 5.19
CA LYS A 2 -24.04 -29.90 5.44
C LYS A 2 -22.58 -29.54 5.77
N ALA A 3 -21.71 -30.52 6.02
CA ALA A 3 -20.29 -30.26 6.32
C ALA A 3 -19.42 -30.12 5.07
N ILE A 4 -19.76 -30.81 3.97
CA ILE A 4 -18.95 -30.86 2.74
C ILE A 4 -19.04 -29.55 1.93
N LEU A 5 -20.09 -28.75 2.10
CA LEU A 5 -20.33 -27.53 1.32
C LEU A 5 -19.62 -26.28 1.84
N ASN A 6 -18.98 -26.34 3.02
CA ASN A 6 -18.36 -25.14 3.62
C ASN A 6 -16.83 -25.06 3.39
N GLU A 7 -16.21 -26.17 2.99
CA GLU A 7 -14.78 -26.20 2.67
C GLU A 7 -14.49 -25.86 1.20
N GLU A 8 -15.44 -26.05 0.27
CA GLU A 8 -15.26 -25.67 -1.14
C GLU A 8 -15.42 -24.16 -1.41
N ARG A 9 -15.87 -23.38 -0.41
CA ARG A 9 -15.75 -21.91 -0.42
C ARG A 9 -14.40 -21.42 0.11
N ALA A 10 -13.57 -22.32 0.64
CA ALA A 10 -12.25 -22.01 1.12
C ALA A 10 -11.21 -22.17 -0.02
N GLY A 11 -10.82 -21.03 -0.57
CA GLY A 11 -9.47 -20.88 -1.10
C GLY A 11 -9.39 -20.84 -2.61
N MET A 12 -9.70 -19.67 -3.18
CA MET A 12 -8.74 -19.13 -4.14
C MET A 12 -7.38 -19.15 -3.41
N LYS A 13 -6.53 -20.14 -3.71
CA LYS A 13 -5.19 -20.24 -3.14
C LYS A 13 -4.47 -18.95 -3.51
N MET A 14 -4.43 -18.01 -2.58
CA MET A 14 -3.70 -16.78 -2.77
C MET A 14 -2.25 -17.14 -3.03
N ALA A 15 -1.68 -16.56 -4.08
CA ALA A 15 -0.30 -16.81 -4.43
C ALA A 15 0.57 -16.48 -3.21
N LYS A 16 1.30 -17.48 -2.72
CA LYS A 16 2.23 -17.35 -1.59
C LYS A 16 3.38 -16.38 -1.89
N TYR A 17 3.60 -16.11 -3.18
CA TYR A 17 4.65 -15.24 -3.69
C TYR A 17 4.04 -14.18 -4.59
N ARG A 18 4.59 -12.96 -4.51
CA ARG A 18 4.24 -11.83 -5.39
C ARG A 18 5.45 -11.47 -6.23
N MET A 19 5.28 -11.51 -7.54
CA MET A 19 6.32 -11.09 -8.47
C MET A 19 6.33 -9.56 -8.54
N VAL A 20 7.50 -8.97 -8.29
CA VAL A 20 7.72 -7.53 -8.46
C VAL A 20 8.52 -7.33 -9.74
N ARG A 21 8.09 -6.38 -10.58
CA ARG A 21 8.84 -6.00 -11.78
C ARG A 21 10.17 -5.36 -11.39
N THR A 22 11.26 -5.85 -11.96
CA THR A 22 12.61 -5.31 -11.75
C THR A 22 12.76 -3.87 -12.24
N ASP A 23 11.90 -3.43 -13.16
CA ASP A 23 11.85 -2.04 -13.65
C ASP A 23 11.57 -1.02 -12.54
N PHE A 24 11.04 -1.47 -11.39
CA PHE A 24 10.94 -0.64 -10.19
C PHE A 24 12.26 0.08 -9.87
N TRP A 25 13.40 -0.63 -9.95
CA TRP A 25 14.71 -0.07 -9.65
C TRP A 25 15.25 0.89 -10.71
N LYS A 26 14.60 0.95 -11.88
CA LYS A 26 14.97 1.84 -12.99
C LYS A 26 14.12 3.10 -13.03
N ASN A 27 13.07 3.19 -12.19
CA ASN A 27 12.20 4.34 -12.18
C ASN A 27 12.95 5.56 -11.57
N PRO A 28 13.06 6.69 -12.29
CA PRO A 28 13.75 7.88 -11.80
C PRO A 28 13.26 8.35 -10.43
N ILE A 29 11.95 8.28 -10.17
CA ILE A 29 11.35 8.66 -8.88
C ILE A 29 11.86 7.75 -7.76
N VAL A 30 11.92 6.44 -8.02
CA VAL A 30 12.44 5.48 -7.05
C VAL A 30 13.92 5.74 -6.79
N ILE A 31 14.70 6.10 -7.80
CA ILE A 31 16.15 6.31 -7.65
C ILE A 31 16.43 7.63 -6.91
N GLU A 32 15.81 8.73 -7.33
CA GLU A 32 16.21 10.08 -6.96
C GLU A 32 15.36 10.69 -5.84
N GLU A 33 14.09 10.30 -5.73
CA GLU A 33 13.13 10.98 -4.84
C GLU A 33 12.70 10.13 -3.64
N MET A 34 12.85 8.80 -3.69
CA MET A 34 12.39 7.92 -2.61
C MET A 34 13.48 7.54 -1.62
N THR A 35 13.18 7.74 -0.35
CA THR A 35 13.94 7.22 0.79
C THR A 35 13.88 5.68 0.86
N PRO A 36 14.84 5.01 1.52
CA PRO A 36 14.77 3.58 1.78
C PRO A 36 13.47 3.13 2.45
N GLU A 37 12.94 3.94 3.37
CA GLU A 37 11.69 3.71 4.09
C GLU A 37 10.48 3.76 3.15
N GLU A 38 10.43 4.73 2.23
CA GLU A 38 9.38 4.83 1.22
C GLU A 38 9.44 3.68 0.22
N LYS A 39 10.63 3.22 -0.17
CA LYS A 39 10.80 2.02 -1.02
C LYS A 39 10.29 0.77 -0.33
N TYR A 40 10.61 0.61 0.95
CA TYR A 40 10.12 -0.50 1.75
C TYR A 40 8.60 -0.45 1.90
N PHE A 41 8.04 0.72 2.15
CA PHE A 41 6.59 0.93 2.19
C PHE A 41 5.93 0.59 0.86
N TYR A 42 6.51 1.00 -0.27
CA TYR A 42 6.00 0.68 -1.59
C TYR A 42 5.97 -0.83 -1.84
N PHE A 43 7.04 -1.56 -1.49
CA PHE A 43 7.02 -3.01 -1.58
C PHE A 43 5.99 -3.65 -0.68
N TYR A 44 5.81 -3.15 0.55
CA TYR A 44 4.76 -3.62 1.43
C TYR A 44 3.37 -3.45 0.80
N LEU A 45 3.11 -2.33 0.11
CA LEU A 45 1.85 -2.11 -0.60
C LEU A 45 1.60 -3.12 -1.74
N LEU A 46 2.65 -3.63 -2.37
CA LEU A 46 2.53 -4.61 -3.46
C LEU A 46 2.47 -6.06 -2.97
N THR A 47 3.02 -6.33 -1.81
CA THR A 47 3.32 -7.72 -1.37
C THR A 47 2.58 -8.17 -0.13
N ASN A 48 1.83 -7.28 0.54
CA ASN A 48 1.14 -7.67 1.77
C ASN A 48 0.09 -8.79 1.55
N PRO A 49 -0.26 -9.54 2.61
CA PRO A 49 -1.22 -10.66 2.51
C PRO A 49 -2.63 -10.26 2.05
N ARG A 50 -3.01 -8.99 2.21
CA ARG A 50 -4.32 -8.46 1.85
C ARG A 50 -4.40 -8.01 0.39
N THR A 51 -3.26 -7.91 -0.30
CA THR A 51 -3.23 -7.56 -1.72
C THR A 51 -4.02 -8.57 -2.54
N THR A 52 -4.82 -8.08 -3.48
CA THR A 52 -5.51 -8.91 -4.47
C THR A 52 -4.72 -8.89 -5.78
N GLN A 53 -5.06 -9.76 -6.74
CA GLN A 53 -4.36 -9.77 -8.03
C GLN A 53 -4.62 -8.49 -8.86
N ILE A 54 -5.73 -7.81 -8.58
CA ILE A 54 -6.08 -6.51 -9.16
C ILE A 54 -5.43 -5.32 -8.42
N GLY A 55 -4.74 -5.55 -7.30
CA GLY A 55 -4.06 -4.51 -6.53
C GLY A 55 -4.98 -3.60 -5.70
N ILE A 56 -6.29 -3.83 -5.70
CA ILE A 56 -7.27 -3.08 -4.90
C ILE A 56 -7.57 -3.86 -3.63
N TYR A 57 -7.25 -3.28 -2.48
CA TYR A 57 -7.51 -3.84 -1.17
C TYR A 57 -7.62 -2.72 -0.12
N GLN A 58 -8.30 -3.01 0.98
CA GLN A 58 -8.45 -2.07 2.09
C GLN A 58 -7.38 -2.32 3.15
N ILE A 59 -6.76 -1.22 3.61
CA ILE A 59 -5.75 -1.25 4.66
C ILE A 59 -5.83 0.03 5.50
N THR A 60 -5.68 -0.10 6.81
CA THR A 60 -5.67 1.03 7.73
C THR A 60 -4.25 1.51 8.04
N LYS A 61 -4.11 2.80 8.36
CA LYS A 61 -2.82 3.38 8.82
C LYS A 61 -2.26 2.65 10.04
N LYS A 62 -3.13 2.17 10.94
CA LYS A 62 -2.74 1.44 12.15
C LYS A 62 -2.10 0.10 11.83
N GLU A 63 -2.67 -0.66 10.91
CA GLU A 63 -2.09 -1.95 10.51
C GLU A 63 -0.78 -1.77 9.75
N ILE A 64 -0.67 -0.75 8.90
CA ILE A 64 0.60 -0.40 8.24
C ILE A 64 1.68 -0.08 9.28
N ALA A 65 1.34 0.74 10.28
CA ALA A 65 2.25 1.11 11.34
C ALA A 65 2.69 -0.13 12.15
N PHE A 66 1.74 -1.01 12.47
CA PHE A 66 2.02 -2.27 13.16
C PHE A 66 2.93 -3.21 12.35
N ASP A 67 2.61 -3.45 11.07
CA ASP A 67 3.34 -4.39 10.21
C ASP A 67 4.76 -3.91 9.90
N LEU A 68 4.98 -2.59 9.84
CA LEU A 68 6.28 -2.00 9.54
C LEU A 68 7.07 -1.64 10.81
N GLY A 69 6.49 -1.82 12.00
CA GLY A 69 7.14 -1.49 13.27
C GLY A 69 7.34 0.00 13.50
N TYR A 70 6.57 0.86 12.82
CA TYR A 70 6.62 2.31 13.01
C TYR A 70 5.59 2.75 14.06
N SER A 71 5.96 3.67 14.94
CA SER A 71 4.96 4.36 15.78
C SER A 71 4.05 5.19 14.87
N ILE A 72 2.76 5.28 15.20
CA ILE A 72 1.77 6.02 14.41
C ILE A 72 2.21 7.49 14.21
N GLU A 73 2.93 8.04 15.20
CA GLU A 73 3.48 9.41 15.16
C GLU A 73 4.53 9.65 14.08
N SER A 74 5.34 8.65 13.69
CA SER A 74 6.42 8.89 12.72
C SER A 74 5.90 9.12 11.29
N ARG A 75 4.69 8.66 10.99
CA ARG A 75 4.12 8.77 9.64
C ARG A 75 3.36 10.06 9.41
N GLU A 76 2.83 10.71 10.45
CA GLU A 76 2.18 12.02 10.31
C GLU A 76 3.15 13.05 9.68
N TYR A 77 4.44 12.98 10.03
CA TYR A 77 5.48 13.85 9.48
C TYR A 77 5.83 13.58 8.01
N SER A 78 5.84 12.31 7.57
CA SER A 78 6.12 11.94 6.17
C SER A 78 4.91 12.13 5.25
N PHE A 79 3.69 11.91 5.75
CA PHE A 79 2.46 12.18 4.99
C PHE A 79 2.18 13.68 4.85
N ALA A 80 2.61 14.51 5.82
CA ALA A 80 2.42 15.96 5.76
C ALA A 80 3.44 16.70 4.88
N ASN A 81 4.63 16.13 4.63
CA ASN A 81 5.73 16.85 3.99
C ASN A 81 6.19 16.27 2.63
N GLY A 82 5.62 15.17 2.13
CA GLY A 82 6.07 14.56 0.88
C GLY A 82 4.96 13.86 0.08
N ALA A 83 4.73 14.38 -1.13
CA ALA A 83 4.15 13.67 -2.28
C ALA A 83 2.63 13.44 -2.42
N PHE A 84 1.76 14.07 -1.62
CA PHE A 84 0.35 14.24 -2.03
C PHE A 84 -0.14 15.64 -1.63
N ARG A 85 0.26 16.64 -2.41
CA ARG A 85 -0.37 17.96 -2.35
C ARG A 85 -1.83 17.76 -2.72
N GLU A 86 -2.73 17.88 -1.76
CA GLU A 86 -4.10 18.25 -2.06
C GLU A 86 -4.02 19.51 -2.92
N THR A 87 -4.47 19.44 -4.17
CA THR A 87 -4.70 20.64 -4.96
C THR A 87 -5.64 21.51 -4.16
N PRO A 88 -5.31 22.78 -3.86
CA PRO A 88 -6.24 23.66 -3.20
C PRO A 88 -7.53 23.67 -4.03
N SER A 89 -8.65 23.31 -3.40
CA SER A 89 -9.95 23.53 -4.00
C SER A 89 -10.05 25.02 -4.32
N ILE A 90 -10.03 25.36 -5.60
CA ILE A 90 -10.34 26.71 -6.05
C ILE A 90 -11.82 26.90 -5.73
N ASP A 91 -12.13 27.67 -4.69
CA ASP A 91 -13.48 28.13 -4.42
C ASP A 91 -13.96 28.94 -5.63
N PRO A 92 -15.07 28.57 -6.31
CA PRO A 92 -15.51 29.24 -7.54
C PRO A 92 -16.13 30.63 -7.32
N LEU A 93 -16.05 31.21 -6.12
CA LEU A 93 -16.84 32.39 -5.74
C LEU A 93 -16.03 33.41 -4.93
N GLN A 94 -15.02 33.99 -5.56
CA GLN A 94 -14.58 35.36 -5.24
C GLN A 94 -14.26 36.06 -6.56
N SER A 95 -15.25 36.77 -7.10
CA SER A 95 -15.14 37.76 -8.19
C SER A 95 -14.80 39.13 -7.62
#